data_AF-A0AAW2PJL2-F1
#
_entry.id   AF-A0AAW2PJL2-F1
#
_cell.length_a   1.000
_cell.length_b   1.000
_cell.length_c   1.000
_cell.angle_alpha   90.00
_cell.angle_beta   90.00
_cell.angle_gamma   90.00
#
_symmetry.space_group_name_H-M   'P 1'
#
loop_
_entity.id
_entity.type
_entity.pdbx_description
1 polymer ?
#
loop_
_entity_poly.entity_id
_entity_poly.type
_entity_poly.pdbx_seq_one_letter_code
_entity_poly.pdbx_strand_id
1 'polypeptide(L)'
;MFPLESFCRQNGALSIAVPGQLAGLYKAHKEYGKIKWASLVKPAESLARRGFDVSEALFHKMSKAKSIILANNELQSIFAPKGKLLIKGQTVHLRKLADTLAAIAKDGMNSFYNGVIARSLAEDIKKAGGIITKADFEKYRVITRKPI
;
A
#
# COMPACT_ATOMS: atom_id res chain seq x y z
N MET A 1 10.25 -27.49 18.11
CA MET A 1 10.16 -27.14 16.68
C MET A 1 8.88 -26.32 16.45
N PHE A 2 8.89 -25.04 16.83
CA PHE A 2 7.78 -24.07 16.69
C PHE A 2 8.13 -22.68 16.06
N PRO A 3 9.37 -22.36 15.62
CA PRO A 3 9.67 -20.98 15.19
C PRO A 3 9.11 -20.58 13.81
N LEU A 4 8.75 -21.53 12.94
CA LEU A 4 8.27 -21.21 11.58
C LEU A 4 6.84 -20.64 11.57
N GLU A 5 5.95 -21.10 12.47
CA GLU A 5 4.57 -20.60 12.52
C GLU A 5 4.48 -19.14 13.00
N SER A 6 5.30 -18.75 13.97
CA SER A 6 5.31 -17.38 14.50
C SER A 6 5.86 -16.38 13.48
N PHE A 7 6.86 -16.79 12.68
CA PHE A 7 7.46 -15.95 11.65
C PHE A 7 6.47 -15.63 10.52
N CYS A 8 5.73 -16.62 10.01
CA CYS A 8 4.74 -16.42 8.95
C CYS A 8 3.55 -15.54 9.38
N ARG A 9 3.26 -15.45 10.69
CA ARG A 9 2.20 -14.58 11.23
C ARG A 9 2.59 -13.10 11.23
N GLN A 10 3.88 -12.81 11.40
CA GLN A 10 4.38 -11.44 11.50
C GLN A 10 5.00 -10.95 10.18
N ASN A 11 5.44 -11.87 9.33
CA ASN A 11 6.16 -11.58 8.09
C ASN A 11 5.71 -12.50 6.95
N GLY A 12 5.82 -12.02 5.72
CA GLY A 12 5.50 -12.80 4.52
C GLY A 12 4.02 -12.81 4.14
N ALA A 13 3.68 -13.50 3.04
CA ALA A 13 2.36 -13.39 2.41
C ALA A 13 1.21 -14.03 3.21
N LEU A 14 1.50 -14.83 4.24
CA LEU A 14 0.48 -15.38 5.15
C LEU A 14 0.12 -14.42 6.30
N SER A 15 0.88 -13.34 6.49
CA SER A 15 0.59 -12.29 7.46
C SER A 15 -0.41 -11.24 6.95
N ILE A 16 -0.73 -11.27 5.64
CA ILE A 16 -1.59 -10.27 5.01
C ILE A 16 -3.07 -10.63 5.16
N ALA A 17 -3.89 -9.62 5.41
CA ALA A 17 -5.35 -9.68 5.29
C ALA A 17 -5.80 -8.79 4.12
N VAL A 18 -7.06 -8.92 3.67
CA VAL A 18 -7.59 -8.04 2.62
C VAL A 18 -7.54 -6.59 3.10
N PRO A 19 -6.84 -5.67 2.40
CA PRO A 19 -6.68 -4.30 2.86
C PRO A 19 -8.01 -3.54 2.95
N GLY A 20 -8.37 -3.09 4.15
CA GLY A 20 -9.65 -2.45 4.42
C GLY A 20 -9.69 -0.92 4.43
N GLN A 21 -8.52 -0.28 4.54
CA GLN A 21 -8.43 1.17 4.79
C GLN A 21 -9.13 1.99 3.70
N LEU A 22 -8.90 1.66 2.43
CA LEU A 22 -9.49 2.41 1.31
C LEU A 22 -11.02 2.32 1.31
N ALA A 23 -11.58 1.12 1.47
CA ALA A 23 -13.03 0.96 1.54
C ALA A 23 -13.61 1.72 2.74
N GLY A 24 -12.95 1.69 3.90
CA GLY A 24 -13.36 2.45 5.09
C GLY A 24 -13.37 3.96 4.86
N LEU A 25 -12.28 4.52 4.34
CA LEU A 25 -12.18 5.94 4.00
C LEU A 25 -13.20 6.36 2.95
N TYR A 26 -13.41 5.54 1.92
CA TYR A 26 -14.39 5.79 0.88
C TYR A 26 -15.83 5.75 1.42
N LYS A 27 -16.15 4.77 2.28
CA LYS A 27 -17.45 4.68 2.96
C LYS A 27 -17.72 5.90 3.84
N ALA A 28 -16.74 6.30 4.66
CA ALA A 28 -16.83 7.50 5.49
C ALA A 28 -16.99 8.77 4.63
N HIS A 29 -16.26 8.87 3.52
CA HIS A 29 -16.42 9.97 2.57
C HIS A 29 -17.82 10.01 1.94
N LYS A 30 -18.37 8.86 1.55
CA LYS A 30 -19.72 8.78 0.98
C LYS A 30 -20.81 9.17 1.97
N GLU A 31 -20.61 8.92 3.26
CA GLU A 31 -21.58 9.24 4.31
C GLU A 31 -21.45 10.67 4.85
N TYR A 32 -20.23 11.17 5.02
CA TYR A 32 -19.96 12.42 5.75
C TYR A 32 -19.15 13.45 4.95
N GLY A 33 -18.62 13.08 3.79
CA GLY A 33 -17.74 13.92 2.98
C GLY A 33 -18.49 15.03 2.24
N LYS A 34 -17.87 16.21 2.18
CA LYS A 34 -18.41 17.39 1.47
C LYS A 34 -17.57 17.82 0.25
N ILE A 35 -16.31 17.43 0.24
CA ILE A 35 -15.36 17.71 -0.85
C ILE A 35 -15.41 16.54 -1.84
N LYS A 36 -15.25 16.79 -3.14
CA LYS A 36 -15.19 15.72 -4.15
C LYS A 36 -14.07 14.73 -3.82
N TRP A 37 -14.34 13.42 -3.91
CA TRP A 37 -13.39 12.34 -3.58
C TRP A 37 -12.03 12.53 -4.26
N ALA A 38 -12.04 12.75 -5.58
CA ALA A 38 -10.82 12.96 -6.35
C ALA A 38 -9.95 14.10 -5.81
N SER A 39 -10.57 15.19 -5.32
CA SER A 39 -9.85 16.34 -4.76
C SER A 39 -9.13 16.00 -3.45
N LEU A 40 -9.58 14.98 -2.71
CA LEU A 40 -8.91 14.50 -1.49
C LEU A 40 -7.72 13.58 -1.82
N VAL A 41 -7.80 12.81 -2.91
CA VAL A 41 -6.76 11.83 -3.30
C VAL A 41 -5.63 12.47 -4.11
N LYS A 42 -5.96 13.42 -5.00
CA LYS A 42 -5.00 14.07 -5.91
C LYS A 42 -3.75 14.67 -5.23
N PRO A 43 -3.82 15.28 -4.03
CA PRO A 43 -2.62 15.77 -3.36
C PRO A 43 -1.61 14.66 -3.06
N ALA A 44 -2.07 13.50 -2.59
CA ALA A 44 -1.22 12.35 -2.34
C ALA A 44 -0.66 11.75 -3.64
N GLU A 45 -1.50 11.67 -4.69
CA GLU A 45 -1.07 11.26 -6.03
C GLU A 45 0.07 12.15 -6.55
N SER A 46 -0.11 13.47 -6.46
CA SER A 46 0.87 14.46 -6.92
C SER A 46 2.18 14.37 -6.13
N LEU A 47 2.10 14.18 -4.80
CA LEU A 47 3.27 13.99 -3.96
C LEU A 47 4.05 12.72 -4.33
N ALA A 48 3.34 11.60 -4.51
CA ALA A 48 3.94 10.33 -4.93
C ALA A 48 4.58 10.42 -6.32
N ARG A 49 3.95 11.17 -7.24
CA ARG A 49 4.42 11.37 -8.63
C ARG A 49 5.65 12.28 -8.70
N ARG A 50 5.55 13.48 -8.13
CA ARG A 50 6.63 14.49 -8.14
C ARG A 50 7.79 14.08 -7.25
N GLY A 51 7.53 13.24 -6.27
CA GLY A 51 8.49 12.85 -5.25
C GLY A 51 8.53 13.86 -4.11
N PHE A 52 9.17 13.45 -3.03
CA PHE A 52 9.37 14.26 -1.83
C PHE A 52 10.69 13.88 -1.18
N ASP A 53 11.23 14.79 -0.38
CA ASP A 53 12.52 14.57 0.26
C ASP A 53 12.42 13.57 1.41
N VAL A 54 13.45 12.73 1.53
CA VAL A 54 13.60 11.82 2.64
C VAL A 54 13.76 12.65 3.91
N SER A 55 12.75 12.61 4.76
CA SER A 55 12.77 13.20 6.09
C SER A 55 13.64 12.38 7.04
N GLU A 56 13.97 12.95 8.19
CA GLU A 56 14.69 12.23 9.24
C GLU A 56 13.93 11.00 9.75
N ALA A 57 12.62 11.13 9.95
CA ALA A 57 11.78 10.02 10.36
C ALA A 57 11.77 8.90 9.30
N LEU A 58 11.69 9.24 8.02
CA LEU A 58 11.73 8.26 6.94
C LEU A 58 13.10 7.58 6.85
N PHE A 59 14.19 8.35 6.92
CA PHE A 59 15.55 7.81 6.91
C PHE A 59 15.78 6.79 8.04
N HIS A 60 15.31 7.10 9.25
CA HIS A 60 15.40 6.17 10.39
C HIS A 60 14.64 4.87 10.15
N LYS A 61 13.43 4.96 9.58
CA LYS A 61 12.61 3.79 9.23
C LYS A 61 13.25 2.96 8.13
N MET A 62 13.77 3.60 7.08
CA MET A 62 14.52 2.93 6.01
C MET A 62 15.77 2.23 6.54
N SER A 63 16.49 2.86 7.46
CA SER A 63 17.70 2.29 8.07
C SER A 63 17.39 1.02 8.85
N LYS A 64 16.29 1.00 9.62
CA LYS A 64 15.81 -0.20 10.32
C LYS A 64 15.35 -1.31 9.37
N ALA A 65 14.82 -0.94 8.20
CA ALA A 65 14.35 -1.86 7.18
C ALA A 65 15.40 -2.16 6.08
N LYS A 66 16.67 -1.78 6.27
CA LYS A 66 17.71 -1.83 5.22
C LYS A 66 17.86 -3.21 4.59
N SER A 67 17.90 -4.25 5.40
CA SER A 67 18.03 -5.64 4.90
C SER A 67 16.86 -6.03 4.00
N ILE A 68 15.63 -5.70 4.40
CA ILE A 68 14.41 -5.96 3.62
C ILE A 68 14.40 -5.16 2.32
N ILE A 69 14.76 -3.87 2.39
CA ILE A 69 14.82 -2.99 1.22
C ILE A 69 15.84 -3.50 0.19
N LEU A 70 17.03 -3.92 0.64
CA LEU A 70 18.09 -4.38 -0.26
C LEU A 70 17.84 -5.80 -0.80
N ALA A 71 17.04 -6.61 -0.11
CA ALA A 71 16.70 -7.97 -0.54
C ALA A 71 15.54 -8.01 -1.56
N ASN A 72 14.80 -6.92 -1.74
CA ASN A 72 13.69 -6.84 -2.68
C ASN A 72 13.98 -5.81 -3.79
N ASN A 73 13.99 -6.26 -5.05
CA ASN A 73 14.39 -5.44 -6.20
C ASN A 73 13.48 -4.21 -6.38
N GLU A 74 12.18 -4.34 -6.17
CA GLU A 74 11.24 -3.23 -6.27
C GLU A 74 11.50 -2.17 -5.20
N LEU A 75 11.67 -2.58 -3.93
CA LEU A 75 11.99 -1.66 -2.84
C LEU A 75 13.37 -1.04 -3.02
N GLN A 76 14.36 -1.81 -3.47
CA GLN A 76 15.70 -1.32 -3.77
C GLN A 76 15.64 -0.23 -4.86
N SER A 77 14.88 -0.44 -5.93
CA SER A 77 14.76 0.55 -7.01
C SER A 77 14.17 1.89 -6.55
N ILE A 78 13.34 1.87 -5.50
CA ILE A 78 12.69 3.07 -4.93
C ILE A 78 13.58 3.75 -3.89
N PHE A 79 14.08 2.96 -2.93
CA PHE A 79 14.72 3.48 -1.71
C PHE A 79 16.24 3.36 -1.70
N ALA A 80 16.83 2.60 -2.62
CA ALA A 80 18.26 2.38 -2.74
C ALA A 80 18.74 2.21 -4.20
N PRO A 81 18.40 3.12 -5.13
CA PRO A 81 18.60 2.93 -6.57
C PRO A 81 20.08 2.76 -6.99
N LYS A 82 21.03 3.15 -6.13
CA LYS A 82 22.48 2.98 -6.32
C LYS A 82 23.08 1.91 -5.40
N GLY A 83 22.26 0.97 -4.93
CA GLY A 83 22.64 -0.05 -3.95
C GLY A 83 22.84 0.47 -2.52
N LYS A 84 22.62 1.78 -2.29
CA LYS A 84 22.68 2.43 -0.98
C LYS A 84 21.38 3.19 -0.75
N LEU A 85 20.88 3.15 0.49
CA LEU A 85 19.67 3.87 0.88
C LEU A 85 19.78 5.36 0.52
N LEU A 86 18.69 5.94 0.05
CA LEU A 86 18.55 7.38 -0.04
C LEU A 86 18.74 8.00 1.36
N ILE A 87 19.44 9.13 1.41
CA ILE A 87 19.72 9.87 2.64
C ILE A 87 18.82 11.10 2.77
N LYS A 88 18.83 11.72 3.96
CA LYS A 88 18.04 12.92 4.25
C LYS A 88 18.23 14.00 3.17
N GLY A 89 17.14 14.63 2.74
CA GLY A 89 17.15 15.66 1.69
C GLY A 89 17.25 15.13 0.26
N GLN A 90 17.49 13.83 0.04
CA GLN A 90 17.34 13.24 -1.29
C GLN A 90 15.88 12.93 -1.59
N THR A 91 15.48 13.06 -2.84
CA THR A 91 14.08 12.86 -3.26
C THR A 91 13.78 11.38 -3.53
N VAL A 92 12.68 10.89 -2.97
CA VAL A 92 12.09 9.58 -3.30
C VAL A 92 10.87 9.77 -4.21
N HIS A 93 10.73 8.91 -5.23
CA HIS A 93 9.58 8.90 -6.14
C HIS A 93 8.80 7.59 -6.00
N LEU A 94 7.48 7.68 -5.86
CA LEU A 94 6.59 6.52 -5.70
C LEU A 94 5.66 6.39 -6.91
N ARG A 95 6.24 6.29 -8.12
CA ARG A 95 5.49 6.38 -9.39
C ARG A 95 4.38 5.33 -9.52
N LYS A 96 4.65 4.06 -9.19
CA LYS A 96 3.62 3.00 -9.20
C LYS A 96 2.49 3.27 -8.21
N LEU A 97 2.80 3.81 -7.03
CA LEU A 97 1.78 4.23 -6.07
C LEU A 97 0.97 5.40 -6.60
N ALA A 98 1.59 6.35 -7.29
CA ALA A 98 0.88 7.45 -7.93
C ALA A 98 -0.09 6.94 -9.01
N ASP A 99 0.24 5.89 -9.77
CA ASP A 99 -0.69 5.27 -10.74
C ASP A 99 -1.89 4.64 -10.03
N THR A 100 -1.64 3.92 -8.93
CA THR A 100 -2.70 3.39 -8.06
C THR A 100 -3.60 4.51 -7.53
N LEU A 101 -3.02 5.61 -7.04
CA LEU A 101 -3.77 6.75 -6.52
C LEU A 101 -4.57 7.47 -7.60
N ALA A 102 -4.04 7.56 -8.82
CA ALA A 102 -4.76 8.13 -9.96
C ALA A 102 -6.01 7.29 -10.31
N ALA A 103 -5.88 5.97 -10.35
CA ALA A 103 -7.01 5.06 -10.56
C ALA A 103 -8.05 5.15 -9.41
N ILE A 104 -7.59 5.30 -8.17
CA ILE A 104 -8.47 5.50 -7.00
C ILE A 104 -9.19 6.85 -7.05
N ALA A 105 -8.50 7.91 -7.50
CA ALA A 105 -9.10 9.23 -7.63
C ALA A 105 -10.19 9.26 -8.69
N LYS A 106 -9.99 8.53 -9.80
CA LYS A 106 -10.93 8.44 -10.92
C LYS A 106 -12.11 7.51 -10.65
N ASP A 107 -11.85 6.28 -10.22
CA ASP A 107 -12.83 5.20 -10.19
C ASP A 107 -13.28 4.82 -8.75
N GLY A 108 -12.81 5.56 -7.74
CA GLY A 108 -13.11 5.29 -6.34
C GLY A 108 -12.54 3.96 -5.86
N MET A 109 -13.23 3.26 -4.97
CA MET A 109 -12.79 1.96 -4.45
C MET A 109 -12.80 0.83 -5.50
N ASN A 110 -13.59 0.97 -6.57
CA ASN A 110 -13.78 -0.11 -7.55
C ASN A 110 -12.49 -0.50 -8.26
N SER A 111 -11.60 0.46 -8.53
CA SER A 111 -10.28 0.20 -9.13
C SER A 111 -9.43 -0.75 -8.27
N PHE A 112 -9.57 -0.68 -6.94
CA PHE A 112 -8.78 -1.45 -5.99
C PHE A 112 -9.34 -2.84 -5.71
N TYR A 113 -10.66 -2.98 -5.53
CA TYR A 113 -11.28 -4.26 -5.10
C TYR A 113 -11.83 -5.12 -6.24
N ASN A 114 -12.23 -4.50 -7.36
CA ASN A 114 -12.89 -5.20 -8.47
C ASN A 114 -12.09 -5.15 -9.78
N GLY A 115 -11.00 -4.39 -9.81
CA GLY A 115 -10.23 -4.07 -11.01
C GLY A 115 -8.91 -4.82 -11.16
N VAL A 116 -8.03 -4.25 -11.99
CA VAL A 116 -6.69 -4.77 -12.28
C VAL A 116 -5.78 -4.80 -11.05
N ILE A 117 -5.98 -3.87 -10.11
CA ILE A 117 -5.19 -3.80 -8.87
C ILE A 117 -5.48 -5.01 -7.97
N ALA A 118 -6.75 -5.37 -7.79
CA ALA A 118 -7.15 -6.57 -7.04
C ALA A 118 -6.52 -7.83 -7.62
N ARG A 119 -6.55 -7.96 -8.96
CA ARG A 119 -5.96 -9.10 -9.67
C ARG A 119 -4.45 -9.16 -9.47
N SER A 120 -3.74 -8.05 -9.74
CA SER A 120 -2.29 -7.98 -9.59
C SER A 120 -1.85 -8.31 -8.15
N LEU A 121 -2.55 -7.75 -7.16
CA LEU A 121 -2.20 -7.97 -5.76
C LEU A 121 -2.47 -9.42 -5.32
N ALA A 122 -3.59 -10.03 -5.74
CA ALA A 122 -3.86 -11.44 -5.46
C ALA A 122 -2.82 -12.38 -6.13
N GLU A 123 -2.38 -12.06 -7.36
CA GLU A 123 -1.32 -12.80 -8.03
C GLU A 123 0.02 -12.68 -7.31
N ASP A 124 0.40 -11.48 -6.87
CA ASP A 124 1.64 -11.26 -6.13
C ASP A 124 1.62 -11.95 -4.76
N ILE A 125 0.48 -11.89 -4.04
CA ILE A 125 0.29 -12.61 -2.77
C ILE A 125 0.43 -14.12 -3.00
N LYS A 126 -0.21 -14.68 -4.03
CA LYS A 126 -0.13 -16.11 -4.35
C LYS A 126 1.29 -16.53 -4.72
N LYS A 127 1.99 -15.75 -5.55
CA LYS A 127 3.41 -16.01 -5.90
C LYS A 127 4.31 -16.01 -4.67
N ALA A 128 3.99 -15.20 -3.67
CA ALA A 128 4.71 -15.14 -2.40
C ALA A 128 4.23 -16.19 -1.37
N GLY A 129 3.36 -17.14 -1.76
CA GLY A 129 2.89 -18.24 -0.90
C GLY A 129 1.69 -17.90 -0.01
N GLY A 130 1.01 -16.78 -0.26
CA GLY A 130 -0.20 -16.37 0.46
C GLY A 130 -1.47 -16.99 -0.11
N ILE A 131 -2.56 -16.84 0.64
CA ILE A 131 -3.85 -17.51 0.36
C ILE A 131 -4.97 -16.57 -0.09
N ILE A 132 -4.74 -15.25 -0.07
CA ILE A 132 -5.77 -14.29 -0.49
C ILE A 132 -5.99 -14.38 -2.00
N THR A 133 -7.25 -14.48 -2.38
CA THR A 133 -7.70 -14.56 -3.76
C THR A 133 -8.38 -13.27 -4.21
N LYS A 134 -8.55 -13.10 -5.52
CA LYS A 134 -9.37 -12.00 -6.07
C LYS A 134 -10.80 -12.01 -5.51
N ALA A 135 -11.38 -13.19 -5.29
CA ALA A 135 -12.72 -13.32 -4.74
C ALA A 135 -12.83 -12.76 -3.31
N ASP A 136 -11.74 -12.81 -2.53
CA ASP A 136 -11.71 -12.22 -1.19
C ASP A 136 -11.73 -10.69 -1.24
N PHE A 137 -11.07 -10.08 -2.22
CA PHE A 137 -11.17 -8.64 -2.49
C PHE A 137 -12.59 -8.24 -2.89
N GLU A 138 -13.22 -8.98 -3.80
CA GLU A 138 -14.59 -8.72 -4.29
C GLU A 138 -15.65 -8.86 -3.20
N LYS A 139 -15.42 -9.76 -2.23
CA LYS A 139 -16.31 -9.99 -1.07
C LYS A 139 -16.10 -9.00 0.07
N TYR A 140 -15.02 -8.21 0.07
CA TYR A 140 -14.70 -7.30 1.17
C TYR A 140 -15.81 -6.24 1.36
N ARG A 141 -16.29 -6.08 2.59
CA ARG A 141 -17.30 -5.08 2.95
C ARG A 141 -16.91 -4.36 4.24
N VAL A 142 -17.17 -3.05 4.28
CA VAL A 142 -17.03 -2.24 5.50
C VAL A 142 -18.22 -2.50 6.41
N ILE A 143 -17.96 -2.73 7.70
CA ILE A 143 -18.98 -2.91 8.72
C ILE A 143 -18.98 -1.66 9.61
N THR A 144 -20.03 -0.83 9.52
CA THR A 144 -20.24 0.30 10.43
C THR A 144 -20.79 -0.21 11.76
N ARG A 145 -20.26 0.28 12.89
CA ARG A 145 -20.67 -0.12 14.24
C ARG A 145 -20.97 1.12 15.09
N LYS A 146 -21.83 0.96 16.09
CA LYS A 146 -22.02 1.97 17.13
C LYS A 146 -20.77 2.00 18.03
N PRO A 147 -20.28 3.19 18.44
CA PRO A 147 -19.26 3.30 19.48
C PRO A 147 -19.72 2.60 20.76
N ILE A 148 -18.75 2.06 21.51
CA ILE A 148 -18.96 1.46 22.83
C ILE A 148 -19.15 2.51 23.91
#